data_AF-A0A7L3GUA8-F1
#
_entry.id   AF-A0A7L3GUA8-F1
#
_cell.length_a   1.000
_cell.length_b   1.000
_cell.length_c   1.000
_cell.angle_alpha   90.00
_cell.angle_beta   90.00
_cell.angle_gamma   90.00
#
_symmetry.space_group_name_H-M   'P 1'
#
loop_
_entity.id
_entity.type
_entity.pdbx_description
1 polymer ?
#
loop_
_entity_poly.entity_id
_entity_poly.type
_entity_poly.pdbx_seq_one_letter_code
_entity_poly.pdbx_strand_id
1 'polypeptide(L)'
;VSDEDEILPHKLQAALVQILEERSEILSHEQSDTQGDTPLNSLVSEAFVQFFVEIFGHYSLHMNVTEKGERVFQRELFRKSHVSRNVRHFLHFFMETQMFAGFIQDRELSKNTVKGLFEVRALEYLENMPDTEPTGMNKILRSLGKRTHLL
;
A
#
# COMPACT_ATOMS: atom_id res chain seq x y z
N VAL A 1 -1.47 21.53 -18.44
CA VAL A 1 -2.53 20.98 -17.58
C VAL A 1 -2.57 19.51 -17.90
N SER A 2 -2.03 18.66 -17.04
CA SER A 2 -1.97 17.21 -17.24
C SER A 2 -2.97 16.58 -16.30
N ASP A 3 -3.79 15.67 -16.82
CA ASP A 3 -4.96 15.10 -16.15
C ASP A 3 -4.54 14.38 -14.86
N GLU A 4 -4.74 15.06 -13.72
CA GLU A 4 -4.51 14.50 -12.38
C GLU A 4 -5.40 13.25 -12.14
N ASP A 5 -6.51 13.17 -12.87
CA ASP A 5 -7.46 12.05 -12.90
C ASP A 5 -6.88 10.76 -13.50
N GLU A 6 -5.73 10.80 -14.19
CA GLU A 6 -5.06 9.63 -14.79
C GLU A 6 -3.86 9.13 -13.97
N ILE A 7 -3.48 9.82 -12.88
CA ILE A 7 -2.29 9.48 -12.10
C ILE A 7 -2.49 8.17 -11.33
N LEU A 8 -3.70 7.93 -10.80
CA LEU A 8 -4.04 6.70 -10.11
C LEU A 8 -4.43 5.63 -11.15
N PRO A 9 -3.81 4.43 -11.16
CA PRO A 9 -4.18 3.39 -12.11
C PRO A 9 -5.67 3.04 -11.97
N HIS A 10 -6.47 3.16 -13.04
CA HIS A 10 -7.93 3.00 -12.97
C HIS A 10 -8.41 1.74 -12.25
N LYS A 11 -7.69 0.61 -12.38
CA LYS A 11 -8.02 -0.63 -11.64
C LYS A 11 -7.80 -0.52 -10.14
N LEU A 12 -6.79 0.25 -9.69
CA LEU A 12 -6.55 0.52 -8.28
C LEU A 12 -7.54 1.55 -7.74
N GLN A 13 -7.87 2.57 -8.52
CA GLN A 13 -8.91 3.53 -8.21
C GLN A 13 -10.27 2.82 -8.03
N ALA A 14 -10.66 1.99 -9.00
CA ALA A 14 -11.90 1.23 -8.94
C ALA A 14 -11.91 0.26 -7.76
N ALA A 15 -10.80 -0.44 -7.48
CA ALA A 15 -10.69 -1.29 -6.31
C ALA A 15 -10.85 -0.48 -5.01
N LEU A 16 -10.20 0.69 -4.90
CA LEU A 16 -10.32 1.54 -3.71
C LEU A 16 -11.75 2.07 -3.53
N VAL A 17 -12.40 2.51 -4.61
CA VAL A 17 -13.80 2.97 -4.60
C VAL A 17 -14.75 1.85 -4.19
N GLN A 18 -14.62 0.67 -4.81
CA GLN A 18 -15.43 -0.50 -4.48
C GLN A 18 -15.32 -0.86 -2.99
N ILE A 19 -14.13 -0.75 -2.40
CA ILE A 19 -13.91 -1.00 -0.97
C ILE A 19 -14.67 0.00 -0.12
N LEU A 20 -14.60 1.27 -0.48
CA LEU A 20 -15.27 2.33 0.27
C LEU A 20 -16.79 2.22 0.13
N GLU A 21 -17.29 1.82 -1.04
CA GLU A 21 -18.71 1.61 -1.33
C GLU A 21 -19.27 0.36 -0.62
N GLU A 22 -18.64 -0.82 -0.77
CA GLU A 22 -19.06 -2.06 -0.09
C GLU A 22 -19.08 -1.87 1.45
N ARG A 23 -18.14 -1.10 1.99
CA ARG A 23 -18.08 -0.82 3.44
C ARG A 23 -19.10 0.22 3.88
N SER A 24 -19.49 1.15 3.01
CA SER A 24 -20.64 2.03 3.23
C SER A 24 -21.96 1.25 3.25
N GLU A 25 -22.08 0.22 2.41
CA GLU A 25 -23.27 -0.64 2.35
C GLU A 25 -23.41 -1.54 3.59
N ILE A 26 -22.33 -2.14 4.08
CA ILE A 26 -22.32 -2.92 5.33
C ILE A 26 -22.85 -2.09 6.51
N LEU A 27 -22.42 -0.83 6.62
CA LEU A 27 -22.88 0.09 7.67
C LEU A 27 -24.36 0.48 7.54
N SER A 28 -24.91 0.48 6.32
CA SER A 28 -26.35 0.71 6.11
C SER A 28 -27.20 -0.45 6.62
N HIS A 29 -26.61 -1.64 6.72
CA HIS A 29 -27.25 -2.86 7.22
C HIS A 29 -27.01 -3.07 8.74
N GLU A 30 -25.87 -2.64 9.28
CA GLU A 30 -25.51 -2.78 10.71
C GLU A 30 -26.20 -1.77 11.63
N GLN A 31 -26.90 -0.75 11.11
CA GLN A 31 -27.75 0.13 11.93
C GLN A 31 -28.92 -0.60 12.61
N SER A 32 -29.22 -1.86 12.26
CA SER A 32 -30.25 -2.66 12.91
C SER A 32 -29.75 -3.61 14.01
N ASP A 33 -28.46 -3.95 14.08
CA ASP A 33 -27.95 -4.91 15.06
C ASP A 33 -26.54 -4.52 15.57
N THR A 34 -26.50 -4.00 16.80
CA THR A 34 -25.27 -3.66 17.54
C THR A 34 -24.42 -4.90 17.83
N GLN A 35 -23.28 -5.09 17.16
CA GLN A 35 -22.05 -5.66 17.77
C GLN A 35 -20.80 -5.56 16.86
N GLY A 36 -20.10 -4.42 16.87
CA GLY A 36 -18.75 -4.35 16.28
C GLY A 36 -18.32 -2.97 15.83
N ASP A 37 -18.20 -2.02 16.75
CA ASP A 37 -17.84 -0.62 16.44
C ASP A 37 -16.38 -0.49 15.96
N THR A 38 -16.08 -0.93 14.74
CA THR A 38 -14.89 -0.45 14.04
C THR A 38 -15.29 0.85 13.35
N PRO A 39 -14.85 2.03 13.85
CA PRO A 39 -15.28 3.30 13.30
C PRO A 39 -14.89 3.38 11.81
N LEU A 40 -15.79 3.91 10.97
CA LEU A 40 -15.60 4.08 9.52
C LEU A 40 -14.20 4.61 9.16
N ASN A 41 -13.70 5.57 9.93
CA ASN A 41 -12.36 6.14 9.75
C ASN A 41 -11.23 5.10 9.82
N SER A 42 -11.38 4.05 10.64
CA SER A 42 -10.43 2.94 10.74
C SER A 42 -10.48 2.05 9.49
N LEU A 43 -11.68 1.73 8.99
CA LEU A 43 -11.86 0.93 7.77
C LEU A 43 -11.34 1.64 6.52
N VAL A 44 -11.61 2.95 6.41
CA VAL A 44 -11.08 3.81 5.35
C VAL A 44 -9.55 3.83 5.43
N SER A 45 -8.99 4.08 6.62
CA SER A 45 -7.55 4.08 6.83
C SER A 45 -6.91 2.73 6.47
N GLU A 46 -7.54 1.61 6.81
CA GLU A 46 -7.07 0.27 6.47
C GLU A 46 -7.04 0.04 4.94
N ALA A 47 -8.06 0.51 4.21
CA ALA A 47 -8.08 0.42 2.75
C ALA A 47 -6.90 1.18 2.11
N PHE A 48 -6.63 2.39 2.61
CA PHE A 48 -5.47 3.18 2.18
C PHE A 48 -4.14 2.52 2.55
N VAL A 49 -3.99 2.01 3.78
CA VAL A 49 -2.78 1.29 4.20
C VAL A 49 -2.55 0.07 3.32
N GLN A 50 -3.59 -0.73 3.05
CA GLN A 50 -3.49 -1.89 2.17
C GLN A 50 -3.07 -1.50 0.75
N PHE A 51 -3.64 -0.42 0.21
CA PHE A 51 -3.23 0.13 -1.08
C PHE A 51 -1.75 0.50 -1.09
N PHE A 52 -1.28 1.27 -0.11
CA PHE A 52 0.13 1.66 -0.03
C PHE A 52 1.06 0.47 0.21
N VAL A 53 0.64 -0.54 0.97
CA VAL A 53 1.43 -1.75 1.22
C VAL A 53 1.57 -2.60 -0.05
N GLU A 54 0.54 -2.73 -0.87
CA GLU A 54 0.67 -3.46 -2.14
C GLU A 54 1.64 -2.75 -3.10
N ILE A 55 1.57 -1.42 -3.16
CA ILE A 55 2.35 -0.62 -4.11
C ILE A 55 3.76 -0.36 -3.60
N PHE A 56 3.95 -0.28 -2.29
CA PHE A 56 5.16 0.22 -1.67
C PHE A 56 5.71 -0.66 -0.54
N GLY A 57 5.02 -1.71 -0.11
CA GLY A 57 5.41 -2.52 1.05
C GLY A 57 6.78 -3.19 0.91
N HIS A 58 7.20 -3.50 -0.31
CA HIS A 58 8.51 -4.11 -0.61
C HIS A 58 9.66 -3.10 -0.78
N TYR A 59 9.48 -1.82 -0.41
CA TYR A 59 10.54 -0.82 -0.51
C TYR A 59 11.84 -1.23 0.20
N SER A 60 11.73 -2.00 1.30
CA SER A 60 12.85 -2.46 2.10
C SER A 60 13.80 -3.35 1.31
N LEU A 61 13.30 -4.10 0.32
CA LEU A 61 14.11 -4.92 -0.60
C LEU A 61 14.97 -4.06 -1.55
N HIS A 62 14.65 -2.77 -1.64
CA HIS A 62 15.35 -1.79 -2.48
C HIS A 62 16.12 -0.76 -1.64
N MET A 63 16.34 -1.03 -0.35
CA MET A 63 17.26 -0.28 0.50
C MET A 63 18.64 -0.93 0.44
N ASN A 64 19.64 -0.22 -0.08
CA ASN A 64 21.03 -0.67 -0.12
C ASN A 64 21.82 -0.03 1.03
N VAL A 65 22.90 -0.67 1.47
CA VAL A 65 23.91 -0.10 2.38
C VAL A 65 25.17 0.18 1.58
N THR A 66 25.59 1.45 1.52
CA THR A 66 26.82 1.84 0.83
C THR A 66 28.06 1.32 1.55
N GLU A 67 29.22 1.40 0.91
CA GLU A 67 30.52 1.06 1.54
C GLU A 67 30.80 1.87 2.82
N LYS A 68 30.16 3.04 2.96
CA LYS A 68 30.25 3.91 4.13
C LYS A 68 29.27 3.52 5.25
N GLY A 69 28.45 2.48 5.05
CA GLY A 69 27.43 2.04 5.98
C GLY A 69 26.12 2.86 5.91
N GLU A 70 25.97 3.71 4.90
CA GLU A 70 24.77 4.56 4.75
C GLU A 70 23.66 3.78 4.06
N ARG A 71 22.43 3.88 4.57
CA ARG A 71 21.26 3.32 3.92
C ARG A 71 20.77 4.25 2.81
N VAL A 72 20.60 3.72 1.61
CA VAL A 72 20.19 4.49 0.42
C VAL A 72 19.11 3.74 -0.34
N PHE A 73 17.98 4.41 -0.58
CA PHE A 73 16.87 3.88 -1.34
C PHE A 73 17.17 3.87 -2.85
N GLN A 74 17.05 2.70 -3.48
CA GLN A 74 17.30 2.47 -4.90
C GLN A 74 16.06 2.81 -5.74
N ARG A 75 15.72 4.10 -5.82
CA ARG A 75 14.50 4.63 -6.45
C ARG A 75 14.18 4.01 -7.81
N GLU A 76 15.15 3.96 -8.72
CA GLU A 76 14.92 3.47 -10.08
C GLU A 76 14.72 1.95 -10.14
N LEU A 77 15.46 1.20 -9.33
CA LEU A 77 15.30 -0.26 -9.23
C LEU A 77 13.93 -0.61 -8.64
N PHE A 78 13.50 0.11 -7.61
CA PHE A 78 12.19 -0.04 -7.01
C PHE A 78 11.06 0.24 -8.01
N ARG A 79 11.17 1.32 -8.80
CA ARG A 79 10.19 1.60 -9.85
C ARG A 79 10.15 0.48 -10.88
N LYS A 80 11.31 0.01 -11.35
CA LYS A 80 11.40 -1.01 -12.39
C LYS A 80 10.98 -2.41 -11.95
N SER A 81 11.00 -2.73 -10.64
CA SER A 81 10.62 -4.05 -10.13
C SER A 81 9.14 -4.38 -10.34
N HIS A 82 8.31 -3.36 -10.54
CA HIS A 82 6.91 -3.55 -10.89
C HIS A 82 6.74 -3.89 -12.37
N VAL A 83 6.05 -4.99 -12.66
CA VAL A 83 5.71 -5.40 -14.04
C VAL A 83 4.66 -4.50 -14.68
N SER A 84 3.75 -3.93 -13.89
CA SER A 84 2.65 -3.11 -14.38
C SER A 84 3.10 -1.70 -14.78
N ARG A 85 2.91 -1.34 -16.06
CA ARG A 85 3.22 0.01 -16.58
C ARG A 85 2.49 1.11 -15.79
N ASN A 86 1.23 0.89 -15.44
CA ASN A 86 0.43 1.90 -14.74
C ASN A 86 0.95 2.09 -13.31
N VAL A 87 1.36 1.02 -12.63
CA VAL A 87 1.98 1.14 -11.30
C VAL A 87 3.31 1.89 -11.40
N ARG A 88 4.14 1.61 -12.41
CA ARG A 88 5.38 2.37 -12.64
C ARG A 88 5.12 3.86 -12.89
N HIS A 89 4.04 4.18 -13.61
CA HIS A 89 3.65 5.56 -13.88
C HIS A 89 3.16 6.28 -12.62
N PHE A 90 2.29 5.64 -11.84
CA PHE A 90 1.89 6.14 -10.52
C PHE A 90 3.10 6.38 -9.62
N LEU A 91 4.00 5.40 -9.49
CA LEU A 91 5.22 5.51 -8.69
C LEU A 91 6.10 6.65 -9.18
N HIS A 92 6.18 6.89 -10.49
CA HIS A 92 6.95 8.01 -11.00
C HIS A 92 6.48 9.34 -10.40
N PHE A 93 5.18 9.59 -10.36
CA PHE A 93 4.63 10.83 -9.78
C PHE A 93 4.61 10.82 -8.25
N PHE A 94 4.15 9.73 -7.64
CA PHE A 94 4.07 9.62 -6.19
C PHE A 94 5.43 9.84 -5.54
N MET A 95 6.49 9.32 -6.14
CA MET A 95 7.83 9.49 -5.61
C MET A 95 8.40 10.91 -5.76
N GLU A 96 7.78 11.81 -6.56
CA GLU A 96 8.15 13.24 -6.61
C GLU A 96 7.50 14.05 -5.46
N THR A 97 6.62 13.44 -4.67
CA THR A 97 5.91 14.14 -3.58
C THR A 97 6.78 14.34 -2.34
N GLN A 98 6.48 15.38 -1.56
CA GLN A 98 7.12 15.61 -0.25
C GLN A 98 6.84 14.48 0.74
N MET A 99 5.63 13.90 0.69
CA MET A 99 5.26 12.75 1.52
C MET A 99 6.23 11.60 1.30
N PHE A 100 6.55 11.29 0.04
CA PHE A 100 7.50 10.25 -0.30
C PHE A 100 8.93 10.59 0.16
N ALA A 101 9.38 11.81 -0.08
CA ALA A 101 10.71 12.26 0.31
C ALA A 101 10.93 12.13 1.83
N GLY A 102 9.99 12.61 2.63
CA GLY A 102 10.05 12.47 4.10
C GLY A 102 10.01 11.01 4.54
N PHE A 103 9.13 10.21 3.93
CA PHE A 103 9.02 8.78 4.22
C PHE A 103 10.36 8.04 4.03
N ILE A 104 11.06 8.27 2.92
CA ILE A 104 12.35 7.63 2.62
C ILE A 104 13.45 8.17 3.52
N GLN A 105 13.52 9.49 3.69
CA GLN A 105 14.53 10.14 4.52
C GLN A 105 14.49 9.58 5.95
N ASP A 106 13.30 9.41 6.53
CA ASP A 106 13.15 8.81 7.85
C ASP A 106 13.77 7.41 7.93
N ARG A 107 13.72 6.63 6.85
CA ARG A 107 14.23 5.24 6.79
C ARG A 107 15.71 5.14 6.47
N GLU A 108 16.24 6.07 5.69
CA GLU A 108 17.67 6.20 5.44
C GLU A 108 18.38 6.64 6.74
N LEU A 109 17.77 7.56 7.49
CA LEU A 109 18.27 8.06 8.78
C LEU A 109 17.94 7.15 9.98
N SER A 110 16.91 6.32 9.88
CA SER A 110 16.34 5.60 11.03
C SER A 110 17.42 4.82 11.79
N LYS A 111 17.42 4.98 13.12
CA LYS A 111 17.93 4.00 14.09
C LYS A 111 16.77 3.39 14.90
N ASN A 112 15.53 3.71 14.52
CA ASN A 112 14.32 3.45 15.29
C ASN A 112 13.89 1.99 15.21
N THR A 113 13.69 1.40 16.38
CA THR A 113 13.19 0.04 16.60
C THR A 113 11.66 -0.04 16.61
N VAL A 114 10.96 1.10 16.76
CA VAL A 114 9.49 1.14 16.82
C VAL A 114 8.92 1.11 15.40
N LYS A 115 8.16 0.06 15.10
CA LYS A 115 7.45 -0.13 13.83
C LYS A 115 6.08 0.53 13.92
N GLY A 116 5.75 1.40 12.96
CA GLY A 116 4.41 1.94 12.79
C GLY A 116 3.47 0.96 12.06
N LEU A 117 2.22 1.37 11.87
CA LEU A 117 1.18 0.53 11.24
C LEU A 117 1.60 0.07 9.83
N PHE A 118 2.15 0.98 9.03
CA PHE A 118 2.59 0.66 7.67
C PHE A 118 3.69 -0.42 7.69
N GLU A 119 4.66 -0.32 8.60
CA GLU A 119 5.76 -1.28 8.70
C GLU A 119 5.28 -2.66 9.13
N VAL A 120 4.31 -2.74 10.04
CA VAL A 120 3.68 -4.01 10.43
C VAL A 120 3.03 -4.66 9.21
N ARG A 121 2.19 -3.91 8.48
CA ARG A 121 1.49 -4.45 7.29
C ARG A 121 2.43 -4.76 6.13
N ALA A 122 3.49 -3.98 5.94
CA ALA A 122 4.51 -4.24 4.93
C ALA A 122 5.27 -5.54 5.21
N LEU A 123 5.56 -5.85 6.47
CA LEU A 123 6.19 -7.11 6.86
C LEU A 123 5.26 -8.30 6.63
N GLU A 124 4.00 -8.21 7.07
CA GLU A 124 2.98 -9.24 6.78
C GLU A 124 2.84 -9.47 5.28
N TYR A 125 2.84 -8.40 4.48
CA TYR A 125 2.79 -8.50 3.03
C TYR A 125 3.99 -9.26 2.47
N LEU A 126 5.20 -8.94 2.91
CA LEU A 126 6.44 -9.61 2.48
C LEU A 126 6.47 -11.09 2.89
N GLU A 127 6.04 -11.43 4.10
CA GLU A 127 5.96 -12.83 4.57
C GLU A 127 4.96 -13.67 3.74
N ASN A 128 3.93 -13.04 3.20
CA ASN A 128 2.92 -13.67 2.35
C ASN A 128 3.19 -13.49 0.85
N MET A 129 4.37 -13.00 0.44
CA MET A 129 4.76 -13.00 -0.97
C MET A 129 5.14 -14.41 -1.41
N PRO A 130 4.48 -15.01 -2.42
CA PRO A 130 4.95 -16.27 -2.99
C PRO A 130 6.29 -16.02 -3.69
N ASP A 131 7.26 -16.91 -3.50
CA ASP A 131 8.65 -16.79 -3.97
C ASP A 131 8.81 -16.64 -5.51
N THR A 132 7.74 -16.67 -6.31
CA THR A 132 7.84 -16.92 -7.76
C THR A 132 6.87 -16.22 -8.72
N GLU A 133 5.97 -15.32 -8.30
CA GLU A 133 5.07 -14.63 -9.26
C GLU A 133 5.34 -13.13 -9.45
N PRO A 134 5.21 -12.60 -10.70
CA PRO A 134 5.24 -11.18 -10.96
C PRO A 134 3.97 -10.55 -10.40
N THR A 135 4.09 -9.95 -9.22
CA THR A 135 3.00 -9.39 -8.42
C THR A 135 2.23 -8.32 -9.19
N GLY A 136 1.18 -8.74 -9.87
CA GLY A 136 0.15 -7.87 -10.42
C GLY A 136 -1.03 -7.86 -9.47
N MET A 137 -1.64 -6.68 -9.32
CA MET A 137 -3.01 -6.25 -8.92
C MET A 137 -4.04 -7.30 -8.42
N ASN A 138 -3.90 -8.57 -8.76
CA ASN A 138 -4.68 -9.73 -8.33
C ASN A 138 -4.66 -9.98 -6.82
N LYS A 139 -3.65 -9.53 -6.05
CA LYS A 139 -3.63 -9.76 -4.59
C LYS A 139 -4.60 -8.87 -3.83
N ILE A 140 -4.77 -7.60 -4.23
CA ILE A 140 -5.80 -6.70 -3.66
C ILE A 140 -7.16 -7.38 -3.73
N LEU A 141 -7.57 -7.83 -4.92
CA LEU A 141 -8.85 -8.51 -5.14
C LEU A 141 -9.00 -9.79 -4.30
N ARG A 142 -7.91 -10.53 -4.06
CA ARG A 142 -7.94 -11.79 -3.30
C ARG A 142 -7.86 -11.60 -1.77
N SER A 143 -7.09 -10.64 -1.27
CA SER A 143 -6.95 -10.37 0.17
C SER A 143 -8.19 -9.71 0.75
N LEU A 144 -8.96 -9.02 -0.10
CA LEU A 144 -10.20 -8.37 0.29
C LEU A 144 -11.38 -9.33 0.44
N GLY A 145 -11.50 -10.34 -0.42
CA GLY A 145 -12.54 -11.37 -0.27
C GLY A 145 -12.29 -12.38 0.87
N LYS A 146 -11.08 -12.44 1.44
CA LYS A 146 -10.74 -13.39 2.51
C LYS A 146 -10.92 -12.84 3.92
N ARG A 147 -10.76 -11.52 4.13
CA ARG A 147 -10.93 -10.90 5.46
C ARG A 147 -12.40 -10.65 5.84
N THR A 148 -13.33 -10.78 4.89
CA THR A 148 -14.79 -10.80 5.15
C THR A 148 -15.30 -12.16 5.64
N HIS A 149 -14.45 -13.20 5.66
CA HIS A 149 -14.84 -14.56 6.04
C HIS A 149 -14.24 -15.04 7.39
N LEU A 150 -13.56 -14.15 8.14
CA LEU A 150 -13.05 -14.42 9.49
C LEU A 150 -13.87 -13.71 10.58
N LEU A 151 -15.18 -13.59 10.37
CA LEU A 151 -16.17 -13.29 11.38
C LEU A 151 -17.20 -14.42 11.38
#